data_AF-A0A947XWA1-F1
#
_entry.id   AF-A0A947XWA1-F1
#
_cell.length_a   1.000
_cell.length_b   1.000
_cell.length_c   1.000
_cell.angle_alpha   90.00
_cell.angle_beta   90.00
_cell.angle_gamma   90.00
#
_symmetry.space_group_name_H-M   'P 1'
#
loop_
_entity.id
_entity.type
_entity.pdbx_description
1 polymer ?
#
loop_
_entity_poly.entity_id
_entity_poly.type
_entity_poly.pdbx_seq_one_letter_code
_entity_poly.pdbx_strand_id
1 'polypeptide(L)'
;MHPVLIFRHSPTEGPGYFTTFLDRHGIPWQLVRIDAGDAVPENLNGVSGVCLMGGPMSVNDDLPWIEPELALIRQAVAADIPVIGHCLGGQ
;
A
#
# COMPACT_ATOMS: atom_id res chain seq x y z
N MET A 1 0.18 -16.81 8.43
CA MET A 1 0.97 -15.86 7.60
C MET A 1 0.44 -14.47 7.89
N HIS A 2 1.32 -13.48 8.04
CA HIS A 2 0.93 -12.08 8.19
C HIS A 2 0.35 -11.52 6.88
N PRO A 3 -0.60 -10.57 6.92
CA PRO A 3 -1.20 -10.01 5.71
C PRO A 3 -0.24 -9.13 4.90
N VAL A 4 -0.49 -9.06 3.59
CA VAL A 4 0.01 -7.99 2.72
C VAL A 4 -0.86 -6.75 2.91
N LEU A 5 -0.25 -5.60 3.20
CA LEU A 5 -0.97 -4.33 3.32
C LEU A 5 -1.05 -3.66 1.96
N ILE A 6 -2.25 -3.33 1.49
CA ILE A 6 -2.50 -2.76 0.16
C ILE A 6 -3.06 -1.35 0.32
N PHE A 7 -2.38 -0.36 -0.23
CA PHE A 7 -2.80 1.04 -0.24
C PHE A 7 -3.55 1.36 -1.51
N ARG A 8 -4.75 1.93 -1.37
CA ARG A 8 -5.58 2.43 -2.48
C ARG A 8 -5.70 3.94 -2.39
N HIS A 9 -5.38 4.63 -3.48
CA HIS A 9 -5.42 6.10 -3.57
C HIS A 9 -6.61 6.66 -4.36
N SER A 10 -7.41 5.80 -5.02
CA SER A 10 -8.63 6.20 -5.72
C SER A 10 -9.70 5.08 -5.69
N PRO A 11 -11.00 5.42 -5.63
CA PRO A 11 -12.08 4.43 -5.72
C PRO A 11 -12.04 3.56 -6.98
N THR A 12 -11.50 4.10 -8.08
CA THR A 12 -11.41 3.40 -9.38
C THR A 12 -10.13 2.58 -9.55
N GLU A 13 -9.17 2.69 -8.64
CA GLU A 13 -7.85 2.05 -8.71
C GLU A 13 -7.69 0.99 -7.61
N GLY A 14 -8.66 0.07 -7.56
CA GLY A 14 -8.58 -1.09 -6.68
C GLY A 14 -7.46 -2.07 -7.06
N PRO A 15 -7.15 -3.06 -6.21
CA PRO A 15 -6.00 -3.95 -6.40
C PRO A 15 -6.12 -4.97 -7.53
N GLY A 16 -7.29 -5.08 -8.16
CA GLY A 16 -7.50 -5.88 -9.38
C GLY A 16 -6.98 -7.31 -9.27
N TYR A 17 -6.16 -7.73 -10.24
CA TYR A 17 -5.64 -9.10 -10.28
C TYR A 17 -4.65 -9.42 -9.15
N PHE A 18 -4.07 -8.41 -8.49
CA PHE A 18 -3.13 -8.62 -7.40
C PHE A 18 -3.81 -9.36 -6.23
N THR A 19 -5.00 -8.94 -5.78
CA THR A 19 -5.73 -9.68 -4.74
C THR A 19 -6.22 -11.03 -5.22
N THR A 20 -6.62 -11.16 -6.48
CA THR A 20 -6.94 -12.48 -7.08
C THR A 20 -5.75 -13.44 -6.99
N PHE A 21 -4.53 -12.96 -7.24
CA PHE A 21 -3.31 -13.74 -7.09
C PHE A 21 -3.06 -14.13 -5.63
N LEU A 22 -3.16 -13.18 -4.69
CA LEU A 22 -2.98 -13.43 -3.27
C LEU A 22 -3.99 -14.46 -2.74
N ASP A 23 -5.27 -14.29 -3.08
CA ASP A 23 -6.36 -15.19 -2.68
C ASP A 23 -6.12 -16.62 -3.18
N ARG A 24 -5.70 -16.78 -4.44
CA ARG A 24 -5.37 -18.09 -5.02
C ARG A 24 -4.20 -18.79 -4.34
N HIS A 25 -3.30 -18.05 -3.70
CA HIS A 25 -2.17 -18.59 -2.96
C HIS A 25 -2.40 -18.64 -1.44
N GLY A 26 -3.59 -18.29 -0.97
CA GLY A 26 -3.92 -18.27 0.47
C GLY A 26 -3.11 -17.23 1.24
N ILE A 27 -2.66 -16.16 0.59
CA ILE A 27 -1.93 -15.06 1.21
C ILE A 27 -2.95 -14.03 1.71
N PRO A 28 -3.08 -13.82 3.03
CA PRO A 28 -4.03 -12.82 3.55
C PRO A 28 -3.59 -11.41 3.14
N TRP A 29 -4.55 -10.51 3.01
CA TRP A 29 -4.28 -9.11 2.71
C TRP A 29 -5.28 -8.18 3.42
N GLN A 30 -4.88 -6.93 3.58
CA GLN A 30 -5.70 -5.87 4.16
C GLN A 30 -5.63 -4.63 3.28
N LEU A 31 -6.75 -3.93 3.11
CA LEU A 31 -6.83 -2.73 2.30
C LEU A 31 -6.85 -1.48 3.19
N VAL A 32 -5.98 -0.53 2.88
CA VAL A 32 -5.97 0.83 3.43
C VAL A 32 -6.44 1.77 2.33
N ARG A 33 -7.62 2.37 2.51
CA ARG A 33 -8.23 3.26 1.52
C ARG A 33 -7.92 4.71 1.89
N ILE A 34 -6.79 5.18 1.38
CA ILE A 34 -6.35 6.56 1.57
C ILE A 34 -7.39 7.54 1.03
N ASP A 35 -8.00 7.20 -0.11
CA ASP A 35 -9.10 7.99 -0.73
C ASP A 35 -10.37 8.07 0.13
N ALA A 36 -10.55 7.14 1.08
CA ALA A 36 -11.70 7.10 1.97
C ALA A 36 -11.38 7.59 3.39
N GLY A 37 -10.18 8.14 3.62
CA GLY A 37 -9.75 8.67 4.90
C GLY A 37 -9.24 7.63 5.90
N ASP A 38 -8.95 6.40 5.47
CA ASP A 38 -8.22 5.45 6.32
C ASP A 38 -6.81 6.04 6.61
N ALA A 39 -6.37 5.96 7.88
CA ALA A 39 -5.06 6.47 8.26
C ALA A 39 -3.93 5.54 7.78
N VAL A 40 -2.78 6.13 7.42
CA VAL A 40 -1.54 5.37 7.21
C VAL A 40 -1.11 4.77 8.55
N PRO A 41 -0.88 3.45 8.66
CA PRO A 41 -0.40 2.85 9.91
C PRO A 41 0.94 3.43 10.35
N GLU A 42 1.15 3.56 11.67
CA GLU A 42 2.40 4.12 12.21
C GLU A 42 3.60 3.17 12.08
N ASN A 43 3.33 1.87 11.93
CA ASN A 43 4.34 0.82 11.79
C ASN A 43 3.78 -0.39 11.01
N LEU A 44 4.68 -1.31 10.64
CA LEU A 44 4.39 -2.51 9.85
C LEU A 44 4.41 -3.80 10.69
N ASN A 45 4.12 -3.71 11.99
CA ASN A 45 4.12 -4.89 12.85
C ASN A 45 3.09 -5.92 12.38
N GLY A 46 3.55 -7.14 12.14
CA GLY A 46 2.69 -8.22 11.67
C GLY A 46 2.19 -8.03 10.23
N VAL A 47 2.96 -7.34 9.38
CA VAL A 47 2.76 -7.23 7.93
C VAL A 47 3.82 -8.07 7.20
N SER A 48 3.44 -8.79 6.14
CA SER A 48 4.37 -9.62 5.34
C SER A 48 4.83 -8.97 4.04
N GLY A 49 4.18 -7.87 3.63
CA GLY A 49 4.53 -7.10 2.43
C GLY A 49 3.66 -5.86 2.30
N VAL A 50 4.11 -4.90 1.50
CA VAL A 50 3.39 -3.67 1.19
C VAL A 50 3.14 -3.58 -0.31
N CYS A 51 1.91 -3.27 -0.69
CA CYS A 51 1.52 -3.00 -2.06
C CYS A 51 0.91 -1.61 -2.15
N LEU A 52 1.39 -0.78 -3.07
CA LEU A 52 0.86 0.55 -3.33
C LEU A 52 0.22 0.57 -4.72
N MET A 53 -1.06 0.90 -4.76
CA MET A 53 -1.81 1.01 -6.01
C MET A 53 -1.54 2.36 -6.70
N GLY A 54 -2.15 2.53 -7.87
CA GLY A 54 -2.13 3.79 -8.59
C GLY A 54 -3.11 4.81 -8.01
N GLY A 55 -3.01 6.04 -8.52
CA GLY A 55 -3.94 7.12 -8.26
C GLY A 55 -3.78 8.23 -9.30
N PRO A 56 -4.81 9.07 -9.52
CA PRO A 56 -4.74 10.23 -10.41
C PRO A 56 -3.91 11.42 -9.86
N MET A 57 -3.30 11.31 -8.68
CA MET A 57 -2.47 12.36 -8.06
C MET A 57 -1.03 12.29 -8.55
N SER A 58 -0.23 13.32 -8.27
CA SER A 58 1.23 13.27 -8.37
C SER A 58 1.84 12.92 -7.01
N VAL A 59 2.96 12.17 -7.01
CA VAL A 59 3.80 12.02 -5.81
C VAL A 59 4.36 13.35 -5.27
N ASN A 60 4.31 14.42 -6.08
CA ASN A 60 4.79 15.75 -5.70
C ASN A 60 3.68 16.69 -5.20
N ASP A 61 2.44 16.21 -5.10
CA ASP A 61 1.34 17.02 -4.55
C ASP A 61 1.52 17.21 -3.03
N ASP A 62 0.93 18.27 -2.47
CA ASP A 62 0.93 18.52 -1.03
C ASP A 62 -0.30 17.85 -0.37
N LEU A 63 -0.23 16.52 -0.23
CA LEU A 63 -1.31 15.72 0.36
C LEU A 63 -0.89 15.15 1.73
N PRO A 64 -1.79 15.19 2.74
CA PRO A 64 -1.42 14.93 4.14
C PRO A 64 -0.96 13.49 4.42
N TRP A 65 -1.23 12.56 3.51
CA TRP A 65 -0.87 11.15 3.62
C TRP A 65 0.46 10.80 2.93
N ILE A 66 1.02 11.69 2.09
CA ILE A 66 2.24 11.40 1.31
C ILE A 66 3.44 11.19 2.25
N GLU A 67 3.74 12.15 3.13
CA GLU A 67 4.87 12.01 4.04
C GLU A 67 4.77 10.80 5.00
N PRO A 68 3.60 10.53 5.62
CA PRO A 68 3.39 9.29 6.36
C PRO A 68 3.61 8.01 5.53
N GLU A 69 3.09 7.95 4.31
CA GLU A 69 3.24 6.79 3.42
C GLU A 69 4.70 6.57 3.01
N LEU A 70 5.42 7.64 2.67
CA LEU A 70 6.86 7.59 2.39
C LEU A 70 7.67 7.14 3.62
N ALA A 71 7.30 7.58 4.82
CA ALA A 71 7.92 7.11 6.05
C ALA A 71 7.71 5.60 6.26
N LEU A 72 6.49 5.11 5.98
CA LEU A 72 6.17 3.69 6.07
C LEU A 72 6.93 2.85 5.03
N ILE A 73 7.07 3.34 3.79
CA ILE A 73 7.88 2.67 2.75
C ILE A 73 9.34 2.57 3.21
N ARG A 74 9.92 3.64 3.75
CA ARG A 74 11.28 3.62 4.30
C ARG A 74 11.43 2.61 5.44
N GLN A 75 10.43 2.50 6.32
CA GLN A 75 10.40 1.48 7.36
C GLN A 75 10.35 0.06 6.77
N ALA A 76 9.53 -0.17 5.74
CA ALA A 76 9.42 -1.48 5.08
C ALA A 76 10.78 -1.93 4.53
N VAL A 77 11.46 -1.05 3.79
CA VAL A 77 12.78 -1.33 3.21
C VAL A 77 13.83 -1.58 4.30
N ALA A 78 13.82 -0.78 5.38
CA ALA A 78 14.76 -0.97 6.49
C ALA A 78 14.54 -2.30 7.25
N ALA A 79 13.31 -2.81 7.24
CA ALA A 79 12.93 -4.07 7.88
C ALA A 79 12.96 -5.29 6.93
N ASP A 80 13.44 -5.13 5.69
CA ASP A 80 13.43 -6.17 4.65
C ASP A 80 12.02 -6.73 4.35
N ILE A 81 11.00 -5.88 4.50
CA ILE A 81 9.62 -6.18 4.12
C ILE A 81 9.46 -5.84 2.64
N PRO A 82 9.03 -6.78 1.79
CA PRO A 82 8.93 -6.55 0.35
C PRO A 82 7.87 -5.48 0.02
N VAL A 83 8.22 -4.59 -0.91
CA VAL A 83 7.36 -3.52 -1.41
C VAL A 83 7.13 -3.70 -2.91
N ILE A 84 5.88 -3.58 -3.35
CA ILE A 84 5.50 -3.53 -4.76
C ILE A 84 4.65 -2.29 -5.04
N GLY A 85 5.02 -1.54 -6.08
CA GLY A 85 4.35 -0.30 -6.47
C GLY A 85 3.77 -0.38 -7.88
N HIS A 86 2.54 0.09 -8.07
CA HIS A 86 1.89 0.16 -9.38
C HIS A 86 1.57 1.61 -9.75
N CYS A 87 2.05 2.09 -10.90
CA CYS A 87 1.83 3.46 -11.36
C CYS A 87 2.30 4.51 -10.32
N LEU A 88 1.38 5.24 -9.68
CA LEU A 88 1.67 6.15 -8.56
C LEU A 88 2.50 5.45 -7.48
N GLY A 89 2.10 4.26 -7.06
CA GLY A 89 2.82 3.50 -6.03
C GLY A 89 4.25 3.10 -6.42
N GLY A 90 4.62 3.20 -7.71
CA GLY A 90 5.98 2.93 -8.19
C GLY A 90 6.81 4.17 -8.52
N GLN A 91 6.23 5.38 -8.46
CA GLN A 91 6.94 6.66 -8.58
C GLN A 91 7.71 6.96 -7.28
#